data_AF-A0A291C238-F1
#
_entry.id   AF-A0A291C238-F1
#
_cell.length_a   1.000
_cell.length_b   1.000
_cell.length_c   1.000
_cell.angle_alpha   90.00
_cell.angle_beta   90.00
_cell.angle_gamma   90.00
#
_symmetry.space_group_name_H-M   'P 1'
#
loop_
_entity.id
_entity.type
_entity.pdbx_description
1 polymer ?
#
loop_
_entity_poly.entity_id
_entity_poly.type
_entity_poly.pdbx_seq_one_letter_code
_entity_poly.pdbx_strand_id
1 'polypeptide(L)'
;MKSAVFMMALSMSISIVFTKESAIPPGTRCSDPKGTCPFTDGTCGAYYRSGNANYCFRVCKCKGTNDCLIDEDHALVRGNKTFPSTVFTCKPIREFRECKDGETALVYPQPGLIRQIRCLCSRGWRYEYAGNGKVKCLRLT
;
A
#
# COMPACT_ATOMS: atom_id res chain seq x y z
N MET A 1 -42.95 47.47 20.64
CA MET A 1 -43.06 46.23 19.85
C MET A 1 -41.69 45.56 19.85
N LYS A 2 -41.57 44.31 20.33
CA LYS A 2 -40.30 43.57 20.38
C LYS A 2 -40.14 42.81 19.05
N SER A 3 -39.14 43.17 18.25
CA SER A 3 -38.82 42.48 16.99
C SER A 3 -37.75 41.41 17.29
N ALA A 4 -38.10 40.14 17.10
CA ALA A 4 -37.14 39.04 17.18
C ALA A 4 -36.66 38.72 15.75
N VAL A 5 -35.38 38.96 15.49
CA VAL A 5 -34.71 38.53 14.27
C VAL A 5 -34.24 37.09 14.50
N PHE A 6 -34.88 36.13 13.82
CA PHE A 6 -34.38 34.76 13.75
C PHE A 6 -33.22 34.72 12.74
N MET A 7 -31.98 34.66 13.24
CA MET A 7 -30.83 34.29 12.41
C MET A 7 -30.86 32.78 12.18
N MET A 8 -31.08 32.37 10.93
CA MET A 8 -30.85 30.99 10.50
C MET A 8 -29.33 30.76 10.44
N ALA A 9 -28.80 30.01 11.41
CA ALA A 9 -27.44 29.51 11.35
C ALA A 9 -27.39 28.38 10.32
N LEU A 10 -26.80 28.64 9.15
CA LEU A 10 -26.46 27.62 8.17
C LEU A 10 -25.39 26.69 8.76
N SER A 11 -25.79 25.50 9.19
CA SER A 11 -24.88 24.45 9.62
C SER A 11 -24.14 23.89 8.40
N MET A 12 -23.03 24.52 8.02
CA MET A 12 -22.10 23.93 7.06
C MET A 12 -21.32 22.82 7.76
N SER A 13 -21.70 21.57 7.51
CA SER A 13 -20.92 20.40 7.90
C SER A 13 -19.62 20.37 7.06
N ILE A 14 -18.54 20.89 7.65
CA ILE A 14 -17.19 20.73 7.11
C ILE A 14 -16.79 19.27 7.33
N SER A 15 -16.99 18.42 6.32
CA SER A 15 -16.39 17.09 6.29
C SER A 15 -14.88 17.25 6.06
N ILE A 16 -14.11 17.29 7.14
CA ILE A 16 -12.65 17.22 7.07
C ILE A 16 -12.30 15.79 6.65
N VAL A 17 -12.10 15.59 5.35
CA VAL A 17 -11.49 14.35 4.84
C VAL A 17 -10.02 14.42 5.19
N PHE A 18 -9.60 13.68 6.21
CA PHE A 18 -8.18 13.43 6.47
C PHE A 18 -7.62 12.62 5.30
N THR A 19 -7.13 13.30 4.27
CA THR A 19 -6.35 12.67 3.22
C THR A 19 -5.05 12.18 3.86
N LYS A 20 -4.93 10.87 4.09
CA LYS A 20 -3.68 10.27 4.53
C LYS A 20 -2.59 10.59 3.52
N GLU A 21 -1.38 10.83 4.00
CA GLU A 21 -0.25 11.18 3.14
C GLU A 21 0.00 10.08 2.10
N SER A 22 0.27 10.50 0.87
CA SER A 22 0.57 9.61 -0.24
C SER A 22 1.98 9.05 -0.06
N ALA A 23 2.14 7.73 -0.21
CA ALA A 23 3.44 7.08 -0.15
C ALA A 23 4.31 7.28 -1.41
N ILE A 24 3.79 8.02 -2.41
CA ILE A 24 4.47 8.31 -3.68
C ILE A 24 4.50 9.82 -3.95
N PRO A 25 5.47 10.30 -4.76
CA PRO A 25 5.59 11.72 -5.09
C PRO A 25 4.29 12.30 -5.68
N PRO A 26 3.94 13.55 -5.34
CA PRO A 26 2.73 14.18 -5.85
C PRO A 26 2.77 14.29 -7.38
N GLY A 27 1.60 14.18 -8.02
CA GLY A 27 1.48 14.21 -9.48
C GLY A 27 1.87 12.91 -10.19
N THR A 28 2.35 11.89 -9.48
CA THR A 28 2.60 10.57 -10.07
C THR A 28 1.30 9.97 -10.58
N ARG A 29 1.24 9.64 -11.88
CA ARG A 29 0.09 8.96 -12.48
C ARG A 29 0.22 7.45 -12.29
N CYS A 30 -0.75 6.87 -11.59
CA CYS A 30 -0.87 5.43 -11.42
C CYS A 30 -1.90 4.87 -12.40
N SER A 31 -1.73 3.60 -12.81
CA SER A 31 -2.78 2.89 -13.55
C SER A 31 -4.07 2.80 -12.74
N ASP A 32 -5.19 2.57 -13.42
CA ASP A 32 -6.43 2.19 -12.76
C ASP A 32 -6.44 0.69 -12.45
N PRO A 33 -6.83 0.28 -11.22
CA PRO A 33 -6.90 -1.12 -10.85
C PRO A 33 -8.00 -1.85 -11.61
N LYS A 34 -7.69 -3.07 -12.06
CA LYS A 34 -8.59 -3.93 -12.84
C LYS A 34 -8.94 -5.19 -12.06
N GLY A 35 -10.22 -5.56 -12.10
CA GLY A 35 -10.71 -6.74 -11.37
C GLY A 35 -10.50 -6.66 -9.86
N THR A 36 -10.70 -7.79 -9.19
CA THR A 36 -10.63 -7.90 -7.73
C THR A 36 -9.36 -8.64 -7.32
N CYS A 37 -8.69 -8.16 -6.27
CA CYS A 37 -7.52 -8.84 -5.76
C CYS A 37 -7.89 -10.22 -5.18
N PRO A 38 -7.08 -11.27 -5.45
CA PRO A 38 -7.37 -12.62 -4.98
C PRO A 38 -7.15 -12.82 -3.47
N PHE A 39 -6.45 -11.90 -2.80
CA PHE A 39 -6.15 -11.97 -1.37
C PHE A 39 -6.47 -10.66 -0.67
N THR A 40 -7.07 -10.75 0.52
CA THR A 40 -7.21 -9.63 1.45
C THR A 40 -5.88 -9.30 2.12
N ASP A 41 -5.12 -10.33 2.50
CA ASP A 41 -3.75 -10.22 3.01
C ASP A 41 -2.73 -10.22 1.85
N GLY A 42 -2.99 -9.40 0.83
CA GLY A 42 -2.23 -9.39 -0.41
C GLY A 42 -1.65 -8.03 -0.76
N THR A 43 -0.77 -8.03 -1.75
CA THR A 43 -0.39 -6.82 -2.47
C THR A 43 -1.42 -6.51 -3.55
N CYS A 44 -1.59 -5.23 -3.86
CA CYS A 44 -2.51 -4.77 -4.90
C CYS A 44 -1.86 -3.91 -5.98
N GLY A 45 -0.61 -3.52 -5.77
CA GLY A 45 0.11 -2.64 -6.68
C GLY A 45 1.54 -2.39 -6.26
N ALA A 46 2.24 -1.58 -7.04
CA ALA A 46 3.61 -1.18 -6.76
C ALA A 46 3.95 0.16 -7.41
N TYR A 47 4.93 0.85 -6.81
CA TYR A 47 5.61 1.99 -7.38
C TYR A 47 7.11 1.72 -7.38
N TYR A 48 7.74 1.69 -8.55
CA TYR A 48 9.16 1.34 -8.67
C TYR A 48 9.82 2.01 -9.86
N ARG A 49 11.15 2.10 -9.83
CA ARG A 49 11.95 2.54 -10.98
C ARG A 49 12.44 1.35 -11.80
N SER A 50 12.30 1.44 -13.11
CA SER A 50 12.93 0.51 -14.06
C SER A 50 13.60 1.31 -15.17
N GLY A 51 14.89 1.07 -15.39
CA GLY A 51 15.72 1.93 -16.23
C GLY A 51 15.67 3.39 -15.74
N ASN A 52 15.28 4.29 -16.64
CA ASN A 52 15.20 5.72 -16.36
C ASN A 52 13.79 6.23 -16.03
N ALA A 53 12.80 5.34 -15.92
CA ALA A 53 11.41 5.71 -15.69
C ALA A 53 10.88 5.16 -14.35
N ASN A 54 10.01 5.95 -13.72
CA ASN A 54 9.25 5.53 -12.56
C ASN A 54 7.89 5.01 -13.03
N TYR A 55 7.47 3.86 -12.50
CA TYR A 55 6.23 3.19 -12.84
C TYR A 55 5.35 3.10 -11.60
N CYS A 56 4.07 3.47 -11.73
CA CYS A 56 3.06 3.26 -10.70
C CYS A 56 1.92 2.39 -11.24
N PHE A 57 1.77 1.19 -10.68
CA PHE A 57 0.71 0.26 -11.05
C PHE A 57 -0.19 -0.02 -9.86
N ARG A 58 -1.48 0.30 -10.00
CA ARG A 58 -2.57 -0.28 -9.20
C ARG A 58 -3.13 -1.42 -10.05
N VAL A 59 -2.94 -2.65 -9.59
CA VAL A 59 -3.17 -3.86 -10.40
C VAL A 59 -4.60 -4.34 -10.25
N CYS A 60 -5.10 -4.43 -9.02
CA CYS A 60 -6.44 -4.94 -8.70
C CYS A 60 -7.08 -4.16 -7.55
N LYS A 61 -8.40 -4.29 -7.41
CA LYS A 61 -9.19 -3.64 -6.36
C LYS A 61 -9.23 -4.51 -5.10
N CYS A 62 -8.92 -3.94 -3.94
CA CYS A 62 -8.99 -4.66 -2.68
C CYS A 62 -10.42 -4.74 -2.16
N LYS A 63 -10.75 -5.88 -1.54
CA LYS A 63 -12.04 -6.08 -0.90
C LYS A 63 -12.16 -5.13 0.30
N GLY A 64 -13.27 -4.39 0.39
CA GLY A 64 -13.53 -3.42 1.47
C GLY A 64 -13.33 -1.96 1.05
N THR A 65 -12.28 -1.68 0.29
CA THR A 65 -12.00 -0.32 -0.24
C THR A 65 -12.48 -0.15 -1.68
N ASN A 66 -12.65 -1.25 -2.42
CA ASN A 66 -12.88 -1.26 -3.87
C ASN A 66 -11.78 -0.53 -4.66
N ASP A 67 -10.59 -0.44 -4.07
CA ASP A 67 -9.43 0.25 -4.63
C ASP A 67 -8.11 -0.37 -4.13
N CYS A 68 -7.00 -0.13 -4.82
CA CYS A 68 -5.65 -0.30 -4.29
C CYS A 68 -5.16 1.05 -3.75
N LEU A 69 -5.19 1.19 -2.42
CA LEU A 69 -4.77 2.40 -1.73
C LEU A 69 -3.25 2.59 -1.84
N ILE A 70 -2.83 3.84 -1.97
CA ILE A 70 -1.42 4.25 -2.15
C ILE A 70 -0.92 5.16 -1.02
N ASP A 71 -1.70 5.25 0.07
CA ASP A 71 -1.31 5.99 1.27
C ASP A 71 -0.24 5.23 2.07
N GLU A 72 0.42 5.95 2.99
CA GLU A 72 1.51 5.40 3.80
C GLU A 72 1.11 4.18 4.65
N ASP A 73 -0.14 4.11 5.12
CA ASP A 73 -0.60 2.96 5.90
C ASP A 73 -0.65 1.68 5.06
N HIS A 74 -0.80 1.79 3.74
CA HIS A 74 -0.86 0.66 2.81
C HIS A 74 0.42 0.49 1.99
N ALA A 75 1.48 1.22 2.31
CA ALA A 75 2.70 1.24 1.51
C ALA A 75 3.90 0.65 2.25
N LEU A 76 4.41 -0.46 1.73
CA LEU A 76 5.69 -1.02 2.15
C LEU A 76 6.81 -0.42 1.30
N VAL A 77 7.46 0.61 1.83
CA VAL A 77 8.59 1.31 1.19
C VAL A 77 9.89 0.55 1.45
N ARG A 78 10.54 0.08 0.38
CA ARG A 78 11.80 -0.68 0.41
C ARG A 78 12.96 0.03 -0.30
N GLY A 79 12.62 0.94 -1.21
CA GLY A 79 13.59 1.74 -1.97
C GLY A 79 13.88 3.08 -1.31
N ASN A 80 14.56 3.95 -2.07
CA ASN A 80 14.83 5.34 -1.69
C ASN A 80 14.25 6.30 -2.74
N LYS A 81 14.46 7.61 -2.55
CA LYS A 81 13.92 8.64 -3.47
C LYS A 81 14.43 8.49 -4.91
N THR A 82 15.67 8.03 -5.10
CA THR A 82 16.30 7.89 -6.43
C THR A 82 15.92 6.58 -7.10
N PHE A 83 15.83 5.51 -6.32
CA PHE A 83 15.44 4.17 -6.75
C PHE A 83 14.23 3.71 -5.93
N PRO A 84 13.03 4.26 -6.21
CA PRO A 84 11.83 3.86 -5.52
C PRO A 84 11.55 2.38 -5.73
N SER A 85 11.07 1.75 -4.67
CA SER A 85 10.60 0.38 -4.65
C SER A 85 9.60 0.27 -3.51
N THR A 86 8.35 0.52 -3.82
CA THR A 86 7.22 0.55 -2.89
C THR A 86 6.20 -0.47 -3.35
N VAL A 87 5.69 -1.25 -2.41
CA VAL A 87 4.64 -2.24 -2.66
C VAL A 87 3.38 -1.82 -1.90
N PHE A 88 2.25 -1.77 -2.60
CA PHE A 88 0.97 -1.43 -1.99
C PHE A 88 0.23 -2.68 -1.52
N THR A 89 -0.40 -2.61 -0.36
CA THR A 89 -1.07 -3.72 0.32
C THR A 89 -2.58 -3.48 0.43
N CYS A 90 -3.37 -4.56 0.42
CA CYS A 90 -4.83 -4.45 0.51
C CYS A 90 -5.36 -4.12 1.91
N LYS A 91 -4.54 -4.34 2.94
CA LYS A 91 -4.82 -3.91 4.30
C LYS A 91 -3.64 -3.10 4.85
N PRO A 92 -3.82 -2.33 5.92
CA PRO A 92 -2.73 -1.57 6.51
C PRO A 92 -1.53 -2.43 6.89
N ILE A 93 -0.31 -1.94 6.65
CA ILE A 93 0.94 -2.65 6.91
C ILE A 93 1.09 -3.04 8.40
N ARG A 94 0.54 -2.22 9.29
CA ARG A 94 0.53 -2.46 10.76
C ARG A 94 -0.28 -3.68 11.19
N GLU A 95 -1.18 -4.18 10.33
CA GLU A 95 -2.00 -5.37 10.61
C GLU A 95 -1.29 -6.67 10.21
N PHE A 96 -0.12 -6.59 9.58
CA PHE A 96 0.72 -7.75 9.36
C PHE A 96 1.69 -7.89 10.52
N ARG A 97 1.78 -9.10 11.07
CA ARG A 97 2.83 -9.45 12.02
C ARG A 97 4.21 -9.38 11.37
N GLU A 98 5.22 -9.24 12.20
CA GLU A 98 6.61 -9.39 11.79
C GLU A 98 6.99 -10.86 11.55
N CYS A 99 7.93 -11.08 10.63
CA CYS A 99 8.49 -12.40 10.32
C CYS A 99 9.60 -12.79 11.30
N LYS A 100 9.73 -14.09 11.57
CA LYS A 100 10.91 -14.70 12.19
C LYS A 100 12.02 -14.97 11.16
N ASP A 101 13.25 -15.18 11.62
CA ASP A 101 14.40 -15.33 10.72
C ASP A 101 14.24 -16.58 9.86
N GLY A 102 14.47 -16.44 8.55
CA GLY A 102 14.23 -17.49 7.56
C GLY A 102 12.76 -17.76 7.23
N GLU A 103 11.81 -17.06 7.85
CA GLU A 103 10.39 -17.23 7.60
C GLU A 103 9.98 -16.72 6.22
N THR A 104 9.02 -17.39 5.59
CA THR A 104 8.47 -16.94 4.29
C THR A 104 7.54 -15.75 4.51
N ALA A 105 7.93 -14.60 3.96
CA ALA A 105 7.22 -13.35 4.07
C ALA A 105 6.19 -13.16 2.95
N LEU A 106 6.56 -13.48 1.71
CA LEU A 106 5.72 -13.28 0.53
C LEU A 106 5.67 -14.56 -0.30
N VAL A 107 4.51 -14.81 -0.90
CA VAL A 107 4.30 -15.90 -1.85
C VAL A 107 3.71 -15.33 -3.15
N TYR A 108 4.28 -15.69 -4.28
CA TYR A 108 3.77 -15.47 -5.63
C TYR A 108 3.00 -16.71 -6.05
N PRO A 109 1.66 -16.73 -5.89
CA PRO A 109 0.86 -17.84 -6.40
C PRO A 109 0.85 -17.87 -7.93
N GLN A 110 1.12 -16.73 -8.58
CA GLN A 110 1.23 -16.56 -10.02
C GLN A 110 2.33 -15.51 -10.34
N PRO A 111 2.94 -15.55 -11.53
CA PRO A 111 3.86 -14.50 -11.98
C PRO A 111 3.18 -13.12 -11.96
N GLY A 112 3.89 -12.09 -11.49
CA GLY A 112 3.40 -10.71 -11.51
C GLY A 112 3.64 -9.93 -10.21
N LEU A 113 2.90 -8.84 -10.03
CA LEU A 113 3.02 -7.93 -8.88
C LEU A 113 2.14 -8.33 -7.67
N ILE A 114 1.21 -9.27 -7.87
CA ILE A 114 0.32 -9.76 -6.82
C ILE A 114 1.02 -10.85 -6.02
N ARG A 115 1.12 -10.61 -4.71
CA ARG A 115 1.77 -11.49 -3.74
C ARG A 115 0.84 -11.66 -2.55
N GLN A 116 0.75 -12.87 -2.04
CA GLN A 116 0.18 -13.09 -0.72
C GLN A 116 1.23 -12.73 0.33
N ILE A 117 0.84 -11.94 1.32
CA ILE A 117 1.70 -11.52 2.43
C ILE A 117 1.39 -12.42 3.62
N ARG A 118 2.42 -13.08 4.15
CA ARG A 118 2.32 -13.93 5.35
C ARG A 118 2.78 -13.19 6.60
N CYS A 119 3.78 -12.34 6.44
CA CYS A 119 4.32 -11.46 7.46
C CYS A 119 5.22 -10.40 6.78
N LEU A 120 5.63 -9.37 7.52
CA LEU A 120 6.57 -8.35 7.05
C LEU A 120 7.94 -8.53 7.70
N CYS A 121 9.02 -8.26 6.96
CA CYS A 121 10.35 -8.29 7.56
C CYS A 121 10.49 -7.10 8.53
N SER A 122 10.99 -7.37 9.73
CA SER A 122 11.35 -6.33 10.69
C SER A 122 12.40 -5.38 10.12
N ARG A 123 12.53 -4.20 10.72
CA ARG A 123 13.60 -3.25 10.36
C ARG A 123 14.98 -3.92 10.47
N GLY A 124 15.84 -3.70 9.48
CA GLY A 124 17.19 -4.27 9.42
C GLY A 124 17.26 -5.70 8.86
N TRP A 125 16.15 -6.25 8.37
CA TRP A 125 16.11 -7.55 7.71
C TRP A 125 15.89 -7.38 6.20
N ARG A 126 16.45 -8.30 5.41
CA ARG A 126 16.32 -8.29 3.96
C ARG A 126 15.27 -9.28 3.47
N TYR A 127 14.50 -8.86 2.48
CA TYR A 127 13.68 -9.76 1.68
C TYR A 127 14.58 -10.50 0.68
N GLU A 128 14.62 -11.83 0.73
CA GLU A 128 15.44 -12.67 -0.15
C GLU A 128 14.58 -13.66 -0.95
N TYR A 129 14.84 -13.77 -2.25
CA TYR A 129 14.14 -14.71 -3.09
C TYR A 129 14.61 -16.15 -2.79
N ALA A 130 13.69 -17.00 -2.35
CA ALA A 130 13.97 -18.36 -1.93
C ALA A 130 13.63 -19.42 -3.01
N GLY A 131 13.36 -18.98 -4.25
CA GLY A 131 12.86 -19.87 -5.31
C GLY A 131 11.36 -20.15 -5.21
N ASN A 132 10.80 -20.76 -6.25
CA ASN A 132 9.40 -21.24 -6.31
C ASN A 132 8.36 -20.19 -5.90
N GLY A 133 8.59 -18.92 -6.27
CA GLY A 133 7.69 -17.83 -5.92
C GLY A 133 7.66 -17.52 -4.42
N LYS A 134 8.67 -17.86 -3.63
CA LYS A 134 8.73 -17.52 -2.21
C LYS A 134 9.78 -16.46 -1.95
N VAL A 135 9.48 -15.54 -1.03
CA VAL A 135 10.42 -14.55 -0.52
C VAL A 135 10.49 -14.71 0.99
N LYS A 136 11.70 -14.87 1.51
CA LYS A 136 11.97 -14.99 2.95
C LYS A 136 12.50 -13.69 3.53
N CYS A 137 12.40 -13.55 4.85
CA CYS A 137 13.10 -12.52 5.59
C CYS A 137 14.36 -13.11 6.20
N LEU A 138 15.52 -12.53 5.90
CA LEU A 138 16.79 -12.89 6.53
C LEU A 138 17.36 -11.71 7.30
N ARG A 139 17.88 -11.97 8.49
CA ARG A 139 18.61 -10.97 9.26
C ARG A 139 19.90 -10.56 8.54
N LEU A 140 20.20 -9.27 8.51
CA LEU A 140 21.53 -8.79 8.12
C LEU A 140 22.48 -9.11 9.27
N THR A 141 23.40 -10.06 9.06
CA THR A 141 24.49 -10.40 9.99
C THR A 141 25.64 -9.43 9.87
#